data_AF-A0A1F3B6C5-F1
#
_entry.id   AF-A0A1F3B6C5-F1
#
_cell.length_a   1.000
_cell.length_b   1.000
_cell.length_c   1.000
_cell.angle_alpha   90.00
_cell.angle_beta   90.00
_cell.angle_gamma   90.00
#
_symmetry.space_group_name_H-M   'P 1'
#
loop_
_entity.id
_entity.type
_entity.pdbx_description
1 polymer ?
#
loop_
_entity_poly.entity_id
_entity_poly.type
_entity_poly.pdbx_seq_one_letter_code
_entity_poly.pdbx_strand_id
1 'polypeptide(L)'
;MVRVCKPGGVVIVSVYSRYCRCIHRWKQRLINWLAGSDIEQRYRWGKRLFPITARQLKLRAHDKSDAVLYDQFSQPHESVHTVGEILNWYDQADLAYLGAFGPLRIRDYVYTACLPEYKRIETTFAGYPVARLASSVLKGLAKICAVKPRQSQTFPRPSKLSEILVQVGWFFMGLRFSCFSIAGRKAGLASGREAGAE
;
A
#
# COMPACT_ATOMS: atom_id res chain seq x y z
N MET A 1 -2.73 -13.68 13.56
CA MET A 1 -3.47 -12.40 13.60
C MET A 1 -5.00 -12.59 13.57
N VAL A 2 -5.58 -13.20 12.53
CA VAL A 2 -7.05 -13.35 12.41
C VAL A 2 -7.68 -14.20 13.53
N ARG A 3 -6.93 -15.20 14.03
CA ARG A 3 -7.35 -16.06 15.15
C ARG A 3 -7.70 -15.28 16.42
N VAL A 4 -7.00 -14.18 16.72
CA VAL A 4 -7.22 -13.38 17.94
C VAL A 4 -8.19 -12.20 17.71
N CYS A 5 -8.60 -11.96 16.47
CA CYS A 5 -9.61 -10.94 16.15
C CYS A 5 -10.99 -11.43 16.58
N LYS A 6 -11.74 -10.59 17.31
CA LYS A 6 -13.14 -10.89 17.70
C LYS A 6 -14.03 -10.99 16.45
N PRO A 7 -15.12 -11.77 16.49
CA PRO A 7 -16.09 -11.81 15.40
C PRO A 7 -16.64 -10.41 15.08
N GLY A 8 -16.80 -10.08 13.79
CA GLY A 8 -17.16 -8.73 13.34
C GLY A 8 -16.03 -7.69 13.43
N GLY A 9 -14.87 -8.06 13.99
CA GLY A 9 -13.70 -7.21 14.08
C GLY A 9 -13.06 -6.90 12.72
N VAL A 10 -12.29 -5.81 12.68
CA VAL A 10 -11.58 -5.36 11.47
C VAL A 10 -10.11 -5.77 11.55
N VAL A 11 -9.61 -6.35 10.47
CA VAL A 11 -8.20 -6.68 10.26
C VAL A 11 -7.68 -5.76 9.17
N ILE A 12 -6.61 -5.03 9.46
CA ILE A 12 -5.93 -4.17 8.48
C ILE A 12 -4.55 -4.75 8.24
N VAL A 13 -4.21 -4.97 6.97
CA VAL A 13 -2.91 -5.48 6.54
C VAL A 13 -2.25 -4.43 5.67
N SER A 14 -1.11 -3.92 6.12
CA SER A 14 -0.25 -3.00 5.39
C SER A 14 0.98 -3.75 4.90
N VAL A 15 1.18 -3.82 3.59
CA VAL A 15 2.28 -4.57 2.98
C VAL A 15 2.93 -3.79 1.86
N TYR A 16 4.18 -4.13 1.59
CA TYR A 16 4.86 -3.60 0.41
C TYR A 16 4.43 -4.34 -0.87
N SER A 17 4.05 -3.55 -1.87
CA SER A 17 3.78 -3.97 -3.24
C SER A 17 5.01 -4.60 -3.86
N ARG A 18 4.85 -5.85 -4.29
CA ARG A 18 5.86 -6.61 -5.04
C ARG A 18 6.35 -5.86 -6.27
N TYR A 19 5.44 -5.22 -7.00
CA TYR A 19 5.76 -4.52 -8.24
C TYR A 19 6.50 -3.21 -7.97
N CYS A 20 6.02 -2.38 -7.03
CA CYS A 20 6.66 -1.10 -6.72
C CYS A 20 8.03 -1.29 -6.05
N ARG A 21 8.25 -2.39 -5.31
CA ARG A 21 9.54 -2.72 -4.68
C ARG A 21 10.56 -3.34 -5.63
N CYS A 22 10.26 -3.57 -6.92
CA CYS A 22 11.17 -4.30 -7.80
C CYS A 22 12.56 -3.64 -7.94
N ILE A 23 12.62 -2.32 -8.13
CA ILE A 23 13.89 -1.57 -8.22
C ILE A 23 14.65 -1.67 -6.90
N HIS A 24 13.94 -1.56 -5.78
CA HIS A 24 14.58 -1.66 -4.48
C HIS A 24 15.17 -3.06 -4.24
N ARG A 25 14.41 -4.11 -4.55
CA ARG A 25 14.90 -5.50 -4.44
C ARG A 25 16.08 -5.77 -5.36
N TRP A 26 16.11 -5.17 -6.56
CA TRP A 26 17.29 -5.25 -7.42
C TRP A 26 18.52 -4.64 -6.76
N LYS A 27 18.39 -3.44 -6.16
CA LYS A 27 19.48 -2.82 -5.38
C LYS A 27 19.93 -3.70 -4.21
N GLN A 28 18.99 -4.24 -3.43
CA GLN A 28 19.30 -5.15 -2.32
C GLN A 28 19.99 -6.42 -2.80
N ARG A 29 19.56 -7.01 -3.92
CA ARG A 29 20.23 -8.20 -4.50
C ARG A 29 21.67 -7.90 -4.91
N LEU A 30 21.92 -6.76 -5.55
CA LEU A 30 23.26 -6.34 -5.91
C LEU A 30 24.14 -6.16 -4.66
N ILE A 31 23.60 -5.49 -3.64
CA ILE A 31 24.30 -5.27 -2.37
C ILE A 31 24.58 -6.61 -1.67
N ASN A 32 23.59 -7.51 -1.59
CA ASN A 32 23.74 -8.83 -0.98
C ASN A 32 24.79 -9.68 -1.72
N TRP A 33 24.87 -9.56 -3.04
CA TRP A 33 25.89 -10.24 -3.84
C TRP A 33 27.30 -9.73 -3.53
N LEU A 34 27.47 -8.42 -3.29
CA LEU A 34 28.77 -7.82 -2.97
C LEU A 34 29.20 -7.96 -1.51
N ALA A 35 28.26 -7.87 -0.58
CA ALA A 35 28.53 -7.74 0.85
C ALA A 35 28.21 -9.01 1.66
N GLY A 36 27.58 -10.02 1.04
CA GLY A 36 27.15 -11.23 1.74
C GLY A 36 26.12 -10.91 2.83
N SER A 37 26.29 -11.49 4.02
CA SER A 37 25.42 -11.31 5.20
C SER A 37 25.85 -10.18 6.14
N ASP A 38 26.96 -9.49 5.86
CA ASP A 38 27.51 -8.44 6.71
C ASP A 38 26.69 -7.13 6.58
N ILE A 39 25.97 -6.79 7.64
CA ILE A 39 25.08 -5.62 7.73
C ILE A 39 25.84 -4.30 7.47
N GLU A 40 27.07 -4.18 7.98
CA GLU A 40 27.89 -2.98 7.86
C GLU A 40 28.40 -2.82 6.44
N GLN A 41 28.88 -3.91 5.83
CA GLN A 41 29.29 -3.89 4.43
C GLN A 41 28.12 -3.59 3.50
N ARG A 42 26.93 -4.12 3.77
CA ARG A 42 25.72 -3.82 2.98
C ARG A 42 25.39 -2.33 3.00
N TYR A 43 25.46 -1.71 4.18
CA TYR A 43 25.27 -0.28 4.34
C TYR A 43 26.32 0.51 3.52
N ARG A 44 27.61 0.17 3.65
CA ARG A 44 28.71 0.83 2.93
C ARG A 44 28.55 0.73 1.42
N TRP A 45 28.26 -0.48 0.91
CA TRP A 45 28.00 -0.70 -0.51
C TRP A 45 26.76 0.03 -1.00
N GLY A 46 25.67 0.02 -0.23
CA GLY A 46 24.44 0.75 -0.56
C GLY A 46 24.66 2.26 -0.68
N LYS A 47 25.41 2.85 0.26
CA LYS A 47 25.79 4.26 0.23
C LYS A 47 26.70 4.60 -0.95
N ARG A 48 27.67 3.72 -1.27
CA ARG A 48 28.62 3.90 -2.38
C ARG A 48 27.99 3.76 -3.76
N LEU A 49 27.16 2.74 -3.96
CA LEU A 49 26.55 2.43 -5.27
C LEU A 49 25.32 3.31 -5.57
N PHE A 50 24.61 3.76 -4.53
CA PHE A 50 23.36 4.51 -4.69
C PHE A 50 23.38 5.85 -3.95
N PRO A 51 24.37 6.73 -4.19
CA PRO A 51 24.55 7.98 -3.43
C PRO A 51 23.35 8.92 -3.56
N ILE A 52 22.71 8.97 -4.73
CA ILE A 52 21.49 9.77 -4.95
C ILE A 52 20.33 9.23 -4.11
N THR A 53 20.18 7.90 -4.05
CA THR A 53 19.11 7.27 -3.24
C THR A 53 19.34 7.55 -1.76
N ALA A 54 20.58 7.39 -1.28
CA ALA A 54 20.94 7.67 0.10
C ALA A 54 20.68 9.13 0.49
N ARG A 55 21.12 10.08 -0.34
CA ARG A 55 20.86 11.52 -0.13
C ARG A 55 19.37 11.82 -0.05
N GLN A 56 18.57 11.28 -0.98
CA GLN A 56 17.13 11.50 -0.99
C GLN A 56 16.39 10.87 0.20
N LEU A 57 16.87 9.73 0.71
CA LEU A 57 16.30 9.09 1.90
C LEU A 57 16.57 9.92 3.15
N LYS A 58 17.81 10.35 3.37
CA LYS A 58 18.18 11.21 4.51
C LYS A 58 17.41 12.53 4.51
N LEU A 59 17.29 13.17 3.35
CA LEU A 59 16.52 14.42 3.22
C LEU A 59 15.05 14.24 3.63
N ARG A 60 14.44 13.08 3.33
CA ARG A 60 13.03 12.80 3.64
C ARG A 60 12.77 12.37 5.06
N ALA A 61 13.69 11.58 5.62
CA ALA A 61 13.58 11.13 7.00
C ALA A 61 13.81 12.28 8.00
N HIS A 62 14.28 13.45 7.54
CA HIS A 62 14.82 14.52 8.39
C HIS A 62 15.85 13.99 9.41
N ASP A 63 16.49 12.88 9.04
CA ASP A 63 17.35 12.12 9.91
C ASP A 63 18.81 12.44 9.58
N LYS A 64 19.51 13.00 10.57
CA LYS A 64 20.95 13.25 10.48
C LYS A 64 21.73 11.95 10.63
N SER A 65 21.16 10.95 11.29
CA SER A 65 21.71 9.60 11.41
C SER A 65 21.66 8.87 10.06
N ASP A 66 22.44 7.79 9.96
CA ASP A 66 22.41 6.90 8.80
C ASP A 66 21.39 5.73 8.98
N ALA A 67 20.53 5.77 10.02
CA ALA A 67 19.58 4.70 10.33
C ALA A 67 18.65 4.35 9.15
N VAL A 68 18.12 5.36 8.46
CA VAL A 68 17.29 5.16 7.25
C VAL A 68 18.04 4.40 6.14
N LEU A 69 19.37 4.49 6.09
CA LEU A 69 20.19 3.77 5.12
C LEU A 69 20.39 2.31 5.53
N TYR A 70 20.51 2.03 6.83
CA TYR A 70 20.52 0.65 7.34
C TYR A 70 19.19 -0.04 7.06
N ASP A 71 18.06 0.64 7.32
CA ASP A 71 16.74 0.11 7.01
C ASP A 71 16.58 -0.18 5.52
N GLN A 72 17.09 0.71 4.67
CA GLN A 72 16.97 0.52 3.23
C GLN A 72 17.88 -0.61 2.73
N PHE A 73 19.15 -0.63 3.11
CA PHE A 73 20.18 -1.44 2.43
C PHE A 73 20.58 -2.69 3.20
N SER A 74 20.42 -2.71 4.51
CA SER A 74 20.95 -3.78 5.36
C SER A 74 19.89 -4.77 5.85
N GLN A 75 18.59 -4.53 5.60
CA GLN A 75 17.53 -5.46 5.94
C GLN A 75 17.73 -6.83 5.25
N PRO A 76 17.83 -7.93 6.01
CA PRO A 76 18.12 -9.26 5.43
C PRO A 76 16.90 -9.89 4.76
N HIS A 77 15.70 -9.55 5.23
CA HIS A 77 14.47 -10.09 4.69
C HIS A 77 13.39 -9.01 4.62
N GLU A 78 12.80 -8.84 3.43
CA GLU A 78 11.62 -8.02 3.20
C GLU A 78 10.57 -8.88 2.50
N SER A 79 9.40 -9.03 3.13
CA SER A 79 8.26 -9.72 2.51
C SER A 79 7.48 -8.73 1.63
N VAL A 80 7.23 -9.14 0.38
CA VAL A 80 6.50 -8.33 -0.59
C VAL A 80 5.37 -9.13 -1.22
N HIS A 81 4.23 -8.50 -1.38
CA HIS A 81 2.99 -9.17 -1.80
C HIS A 81 2.35 -8.43 -2.96
N THR A 82 1.64 -9.18 -3.81
CA THR A 82 0.68 -8.59 -4.75
C THR A 82 -0.65 -8.36 -4.04
N VAL A 83 -1.49 -7.49 -4.60
CA VAL A 83 -2.85 -7.31 -4.10
C VAL A 83 -3.61 -8.64 -4.11
N GLY A 84 -3.50 -9.41 -5.19
CA GLY A 84 -4.17 -10.69 -5.36
C GLY A 84 -3.77 -11.73 -4.33
N GLU A 85 -2.51 -11.76 -3.90
CA GLU A 85 -2.05 -12.64 -2.82
C GLU A 85 -2.72 -12.30 -1.49
N ILE A 86 -2.80 -11.01 -1.15
CA ILE A 86 -3.47 -10.56 0.08
C ILE A 86 -4.97 -10.84 0.02
N LEU A 87 -5.61 -10.57 -1.12
CA LEU A 87 -7.02 -10.86 -1.32
C LEU A 87 -7.33 -12.37 -1.28
N ASN A 88 -6.45 -13.22 -1.81
CA ASN A 88 -6.57 -14.67 -1.69
C ASN A 88 -6.37 -15.13 -0.23
N TRP A 89 -5.42 -14.55 0.49
CA TRP A 89 -5.25 -14.80 1.91
C TRP A 89 -6.49 -14.39 2.73
N TYR A 90 -7.19 -13.32 2.35
CA TYR A 90 -8.46 -12.93 2.97
C TYR A 90 -9.53 -14.01 2.80
N ASP A 91 -9.62 -14.61 1.61
CA ASP A 91 -10.58 -15.68 1.33
C ASP A 91 -10.27 -16.92 2.19
N GLN A 92 -8.99 -17.28 2.30
CA GLN A 92 -8.53 -18.39 3.15
C GLN A 92 -8.75 -18.14 4.65
N ALA A 93 -8.80 -16.87 5.06
CA ALA A 93 -8.94 -16.46 6.45
C ALA A 93 -10.36 -16.03 6.83
N ASP A 94 -11.34 -16.20 5.94
CA ASP A 94 -12.74 -15.80 6.12
C ASP A 94 -12.92 -14.30 6.49
N LEU A 95 -12.22 -13.45 5.72
CA LEU A 95 -12.29 -11.99 5.85
C LEU A 95 -13.04 -11.38 4.67
N ALA A 96 -14.15 -10.69 4.95
CA ALA A 96 -14.88 -9.89 3.97
C ALA A 96 -14.13 -8.58 3.68
N TYR A 97 -13.78 -8.33 2.42
CA TYR A 97 -13.13 -7.09 2.00
C TYR A 97 -13.97 -5.85 2.37
N LEU A 98 -13.34 -4.87 3.02
CA LEU A 98 -13.99 -3.59 3.36
C LEU A 98 -13.53 -2.44 2.49
N GLY A 99 -12.26 -2.43 2.08
CA GLY A 99 -11.65 -1.30 1.39
C GLY A 99 -10.13 -1.36 1.43
N ALA A 100 -9.49 -0.40 0.76
CA ALA A 100 -8.04 -0.29 0.74
C ALA A 100 -7.59 1.17 0.76
N PHE A 101 -6.51 1.43 1.48
CA PHE A 101 -5.72 2.65 1.35
C PHE A 101 -4.71 2.47 0.23
N GLY A 102 -4.84 3.31 -0.80
CA GLY A 102 -4.52 2.92 -2.17
C GLY A 102 -5.69 2.13 -2.74
N PRO A 103 -6.76 2.80 -3.22
CA PRO A 103 -7.96 2.12 -3.71
C PRO A 103 -7.64 1.09 -4.80
N LEU A 104 -8.28 -0.08 -4.75
CA LEU A 104 -8.05 -1.17 -5.72
C LEU A 104 -8.95 -1.10 -6.95
N ARG A 105 -9.80 -0.05 -7.03
CA ARG A 105 -10.65 0.23 -8.17
C ARG A 105 -10.51 1.65 -8.63
N ILE A 106 -10.49 1.83 -9.95
CA ILE A 106 -10.40 3.15 -10.59
C ILE A 106 -11.55 4.06 -10.11
N ARG A 107 -12.77 3.53 -10.02
CA ARG A 107 -13.92 4.29 -9.51
C ARG A 107 -13.72 4.76 -8.06
N ASP A 108 -13.02 3.99 -7.24
CA ASP A 108 -12.77 4.35 -5.85
C ASP A 108 -11.74 5.47 -5.73
N TYR A 109 -10.86 5.65 -6.72
CA TYR A 109 -10.01 6.84 -6.80
C TYR A 109 -10.83 8.11 -7.00
N VAL A 110 -11.85 8.06 -7.86
CA VAL A 110 -12.76 9.19 -8.08
C VAL A 110 -13.49 9.53 -6.79
N TYR A 111 -13.99 8.52 -6.08
CA TYR A 111 -14.60 8.70 -4.75
C TYR A 111 -13.61 9.31 -3.75
N THR A 112 -12.39 8.77 -3.67
CA THR A 112 -11.36 9.23 -2.74
C THR A 112 -11.01 10.70 -3.00
N ALA A 113 -10.96 11.13 -4.26
CA ALA A 113 -10.70 12.52 -4.63
C ALA A 113 -11.78 13.51 -4.15
N CYS A 114 -13.00 13.04 -3.84
CA CYS A 114 -14.07 13.84 -3.25
C CYS A 114 -13.94 14.02 -1.73
N LEU A 115 -13.13 13.20 -1.06
CA LEU A 115 -13.03 13.22 0.39
C LEU A 115 -12.28 14.48 0.87
N PRO A 116 -12.73 15.17 1.93
CA PRO A 116 -12.01 16.31 2.51
C PRO A 116 -10.56 15.98 2.86
N GLU A 117 -10.31 14.75 3.32
CA GLU A 117 -9.01 14.22 3.71
C GLU A 117 -8.05 14.10 2.53
N TYR A 118 -8.56 14.00 1.29
CA TYR A 118 -7.74 13.89 0.09
C TYR A 118 -6.81 15.09 -0.11
N LYS A 119 -7.16 16.26 0.41
CA LYS A 119 -6.27 17.44 0.42
C LYS A 119 -4.93 17.13 1.10
N ARG A 120 -4.92 16.31 2.15
CA ARG A 120 -3.68 15.87 2.84
C ARG A 120 -2.90 14.84 2.02
N ILE A 121 -3.57 14.02 1.22
CA ILE A 121 -2.91 13.08 0.31
C ILE A 121 -2.23 13.84 -0.83
N GLU A 122 -2.89 14.87 -1.35
CA GLU A 122 -2.35 15.70 -2.43
C GLU A 122 -1.06 16.43 -2.04
N THR A 123 -0.92 16.89 -0.79
CA THR A 123 0.35 17.48 -0.35
C THR A 123 1.50 16.47 -0.35
N THR A 124 1.19 15.17 -0.24
CA THR A 124 2.18 14.09 -0.39
C THR A 124 2.68 13.96 -1.84
N PHE A 125 1.91 14.47 -2.81
CA PHE A 125 2.31 14.57 -4.22
C PHE A 125 3.06 15.86 -4.56
N ALA A 126 3.26 16.77 -3.59
CA ALA A 126 4.04 17.98 -3.81
C ALA A 126 5.47 17.62 -4.23
N GLY A 127 5.90 18.14 -5.38
CA GLY A 127 7.20 17.82 -5.99
C GLY A 127 7.18 16.70 -7.04
N TYR A 128 6.03 16.10 -7.35
CA TYR A 128 5.91 15.07 -8.40
C TYR A 128 4.89 15.51 -9.47
N PRO A 129 5.35 15.99 -10.64
CA PRO A 129 4.45 16.56 -11.65
C PRO A 129 3.42 15.55 -12.16
N VAL A 130 3.81 14.28 -12.33
CA VAL A 130 2.91 13.21 -12.79
C VAL A 130 1.84 12.89 -11.75
N ALA A 131 2.20 12.73 -10.48
CA ALA A 131 1.24 12.44 -9.42
C ALA A 131 0.29 13.64 -9.19
N ARG A 132 0.79 14.87 -9.31
CA ARG A 132 -0.01 16.09 -9.25
C ARG A 132 -0.99 16.16 -10.42
N LEU A 133 -0.56 15.86 -11.65
CA LEU A 133 -1.43 15.79 -12.82
C LEU A 133 -2.53 14.73 -12.62
N ALA A 134 -2.16 13.52 -12.20
CA ALA A 134 -3.11 12.45 -11.90
C ALA A 134 -4.14 12.87 -10.84
N SER A 135 -3.69 13.53 -9.76
CA SER A 135 -4.58 14.08 -8.73
C SER A 135 -5.55 15.14 -9.29
N SER A 136 -5.06 16.06 -10.13
CA SER A 136 -5.91 17.07 -10.77
C SER A 136 -6.96 16.45 -11.69
N VAL A 137 -6.58 15.44 -12.49
CA VAL A 137 -7.51 14.69 -13.35
C VAL A 137 -8.58 14.00 -12.51
N LEU A 138 -8.19 13.31 -11.43
CA LEU A 138 -9.13 12.65 -10.53
C LEU A 138 -10.14 13.62 -9.90
N LYS A 139 -9.69 14.82 -9.52
CA LYS A 139 -10.58 15.88 -9.02
C LYS A 139 -11.54 16.41 -10.08
N GLY A 140 -11.06 16.56 -11.33
CA GLY A 140 -11.91 16.94 -12.46
C GLY A 140 -13.01 15.91 -12.68
N LEU A 141 -12.64 14.63 -12.74
CA LEU A 141 -13.58 13.51 -12.85
C LEU A 141 -14.56 13.45 -11.69
N ALA A 142 -14.09 13.64 -10.45
CA ALA A 142 -14.92 13.68 -9.25
C ALA A 142 -16.02 14.74 -9.32
N LYS A 143 -15.70 15.94 -9.82
CA LYS A 143 -16.66 17.03 -10.03
C LYS A 143 -17.68 16.67 -11.11
N ILE A 144 -17.21 16.14 -12.26
CA ILE A 144 -18.07 15.72 -13.38
C ILE A 144 -19.03 14.62 -12.96
N CYS A 145 -18.55 13.64 -12.18
CA CYS A 145 -19.35 12.51 -11.72
C CYS A 145 -20.25 12.84 -10.52
N ALA A 146 -20.22 14.07 -10.00
CA ALA A 146 -21.02 14.54 -8.86
C ALA A 146 -21.04 13.57 -7.66
N VAL A 147 -19.91 12.90 -7.38
CA VAL A 147 -19.84 11.86 -6.36
C VAL A 147 -19.93 12.49 -4.98
N LYS A 148 -21.04 12.24 -4.27
CA LYS A 148 -21.24 12.69 -2.87
C LYS A 148 -20.69 11.65 -1.89
N PRO A 149 -19.85 12.03 -0.91
CA PRO A 149 -19.40 11.12 0.13
C PRO A 149 -20.60 10.58 0.92
N ARG A 150 -20.73 9.26 1.01
CA ARG A 150 -21.70 8.60 1.90
C ARG A 150 -21.01 8.13 3.18
N GLN A 151 -21.69 8.27 4.30
CA GLN A 151 -21.17 7.96 5.64
C GLN A 151 -20.88 6.46 5.86
N SER A 152 -21.60 5.59 5.16
CA SER A 152 -21.43 4.13 5.18
C SER A 152 -21.26 3.57 3.75
N GLN A 153 -20.14 3.90 3.12
CA GLN A 153 -19.81 3.34 1.81
C GLN A 153 -19.18 1.95 1.98
N THR A 154 -19.85 0.91 1.48
CA THR A 154 -19.22 -0.40 1.27
C THR A 154 -18.45 -0.40 -0.04
N PHE A 155 -17.20 -0.85 -0.03
CA PHE A 155 -16.41 -0.99 -1.25
C PHE A 155 -16.48 -2.44 -1.76
N PRO A 156 -17.08 -2.70 -2.94
CA PRO A 156 -17.00 -4.02 -3.53
C PRO A 156 -15.56 -4.47 -3.73
N ARG A 157 -15.35 -5.78 -3.62
CA ARG A 157 -14.09 -6.42 -3.97
C ARG A 157 -13.69 -6.07 -5.41
N PRO A 158 -12.42 -5.71 -5.68
CA PRO A 158 -11.97 -5.41 -7.03
C PRO A 158 -12.04 -6.65 -7.92
N SER A 159 -12.37 -6.44 -9.20
CA SER A 159 -12.14 -7.45 -10.24
C SER A 159 -10.65 -7.60 -10.52
N LYS A 160 -10.25 -8.73 -11.13
CA LYS A 160 -8.84 -8.97 -11.52
C LYS A 160 -8.31 -7.92 -12.50
N LEU A 161 -9.13 -7.48 -13.45
CA LEU A 161 -8.75 -6.40 -14.37
C LEU A 161 -8.48 -5.09 -13.61
N SER A 162 -9.37 -4.74 -12.68
CA SER A 162 -9.22 -3.54 -11.87
C SER A 162 -7.96 -3.59 -10.99
N GLU A 163 -7.71 -4.75 -10.37
CA GLU A 163 -6.51 -5.03 -9.59
C GLU A 163 -5.24 -4.79 -10.42
N ILE A 164 -5.20 -5.28 -11.66
CA ILE A 164 -4.04 -5.12 -12.56
C ILE A 164 -3.87 -3.65 -12.95
N LEU A 165 -4.93 -2.99 -13.42
CA LEU A 165 -4.86 -1.60 -13.88
C LEU A 165 -4.38 -0.65 -12.78
N VAL A 166 -4.88 -0.85 -11.55
CA VAL A 166 -4.43 -0.06 -10.40
C VAL A 166 -2.97 -0.32 -10.07
N GLN A 167 -2.54 -1.59 -10.05
CA GLN A 167 -1.13 -1.92 -9.77
C GLN A 167 -0.17 -1.40 -10.85
N VAL A 168 -0.59 -1.38 -12.12
CA VAL A 168 0.15 -0.73 -13.22
C VAL A 168 0.23 0.77 -12.97
N GLY A 169 -0.89 1.41 -12.62
CA GLY A 169 -0.91 2.82 -12.22
C GLY A 169 0.07 3.12 -11.08
N TRP A 170 0.08 2.29 -10.03
CA TRP A 170 1.01 2.42 -8.91
C TRP A 170 2.46 2.23 -9.32
N PHE A 171 2.75 1.30 -10.21
CA PHE A 171 4.10 1.08 -10.70
C PHE A 171 4.66 2.36 -11.34
N PHE A 172 3.88 3.00 -12.21
CA PHE A 172 4.29 4.24 -12.87
C PHE A 172 4.26 5.47 -11.95
N MET A 173 3.29 5.56 -11.04
CA MET A 173 3.19 6.67 -10.08
C MET A 173 4.17 6.54 -8.91
N GLY A 174 4.66 5.34 -8.63
CA GLY A 174 4.92 4.92 -7.26
C GLY A 174 6.10 3.99 -7.06
N LEU A 175 7.20 4.20 -7.81
CA LEU A 175 8.54 3.83 -7.31
C LEU A 175 8.81 4.39 -5.88
N ARG A 176 7.99 5.35 -5.42
CA ARG A 176 7.92 5.88 -4.04
C ARG A 176 6.76 5.37 -3.18
N PHE A 177 5.60 5.03 -3.76
CA PHE A 177 4.44 4.52 -3.03
C PHE A 177 4.44 3.00 -3.09
N SER A 178 5.31 2.42 -2.27
CA SER A 178 5.52 0.97 -2.26
C SER A 178 4.62 0.25 -1.27
N CYS A 179 3.90 0.94 -0.38
CA CYS A 179 3.02 0.32 0.61
C CYS A 179 1.56 0.58 0.27
N PHE A 180 0.72 -0.45 0.44
CA PHE A 180 -0.73 -0.32 0.40
C PHE A 180 -1.32 -1.03 1.62
N SER A 181 -2.52 -0.62 2.03
CA SER A 181 -3.21 -1.26 3.15
C SER A 181 -4.56 -1.76 2.69
N ILE A 182 -4.91 -3.00 3.03
CA ILE A 182 -6.23 -3.57 2.79
C ILE A 182 -6.89 -3.80 4.14
N ALA A 183 -8.18 -3.50 4.24
CA ALA A 183 -9.01 -3.77 5.41
C ALA A 183 -10.02 -4.88 5.10
N GLY A 184 -10.19 -5.79 6.05
CA GLY A 184 -11.18 -6.87 6.00
C GLY A 184 -11.94 -6.99 7.31
N ARG A 185 -13.18 -7.46 7.24
CA ARG A 185 -14.01 -7.77 8.40
C ARG A 185 -14.06 -9.27 8.59
N LYS A 186 -13.74 -9.75 9.80
CA LYS A 186 -13.96 -11.14 10.17
C LYS A 186 -15.46 -11.40 10.24
N ALA A 187 -15.91 -12.52 9.70
CA ALA A 187 -17.30 -12.94 9.84
C ALA A 187 -17.73 -12.85 11.33
N GLY A 188 -18.91 -12.27 11.56
CA GLY A 188 -19.54 -12.39 12.88
C GLY A 188 -19.87 -13.85 13.13
N LEU A 189 -19.82 -14.29 14.39
CA LEU A 189 -20.70 -15.38 14.80
C LEU A 189 -22.08 -14.90 14.36
N ALA A 190 -22.73 -15.61 13.44
CA ALA A 190 -24.07 -15.26 13.00
C ALA A 190 -24.86 -14.86 14.25
N SER A 191 -25.34 -13.61 14.29
CA SER A 191 -26.40 -13.23 15.21
C SER A 191 -27.42 -14.35 15.15
N GLY A 192 -27.65 -14.99 16.29
CA GLY A 192 -28.17 -16.35 16.38
C GLY A 192 -29.15 -16.69 15.28
N ARG A 193 -28.95 -17.85 14.65
CA ARG A 193 -30.10 -18.69 14.34
C ARG A 193 -30.99 -18.63 15.57
N GLU A 194 -32.16 -18.04 15.43
CA GLU A 194 -33.33 -18.40 16.21
C GLU A 194 -33.45 -19.92 16.07
N ALA A 195 -32.77 -20.63 16.97
CA ALA A 195 -32.99 -22.04 17.19
C ALA A 195 -34.35 -22.07 17.86
N GLY A 196 -35.35 -22.48 17.08
CA GLY A 196 -36.73 -22.64 17.52
C GLY A 196 -36.79 -23.34 18.87
N ALA A 197 -37.37 -22.62 19.82
CA ALA A 197 -37.99 -23.15 21.01
C ALA A 197 -39.25 -22.30 21.21
N GLU A 198 -40.31 -22.68 20.49
CA GLU A 198 -41.71 -22.65 20.93
C GLU A 198 -42.55 -23.46 19.93
#